data_AF-A0A8T5V1Z5-F1
#
_entry.id   AF-A0A8T5V1Z5-F1
#
_cell.length_a   1.000
_cell.length_b   1.000
_cell.length_c   1.000
_cell.angle_alpha   90.00
_cell.angle_beta   90.00
_cell.angle_gamma   90.00
#
_symmetry.space_group_name_H-M   'P 1'
#
loop_
_entity.id
_entity.type
_entity.pdbx_description
1 polymer ?
#
loop_
_entity_poly.entity_id
_entity_poly.type
_entity_poly.pdbx_seq_one_letter_code
_entity_poly.pdbx_strand_id
1 'polypeptide(L)' 'MAEDVIHKHKILKNFLHIIGVDMATAVEDACSMEHVLDVTTIKKLKKFAESTEIWQIQMNYYIHLNIMRKWEITNIKTI' A
#
# COMPACT_ATOMS: atom_id res chain seq x y z
N MET A 1 15.94 13.49 -9.51
CA MET A 1 15.45 12.11 -9.63
C MET A 1 14.64 11.82 -8.38
N ALA A 2 13.37 12.23 -8.36
CA ALA A 2 12.51 12.14 -7.17
C ALA A 2 11.28 11.23 -7.44
N GLU A 3 10.83 11.10 -8.69
CA GLU A 3 9.69 10.24 -9.01
C GLU A 3 9.99 8.75 -8.78
N ASP A 4 11.21 8.29 -9.09
CA ASP A 4 11.58 6.89 -8.91
C ASP A 4 11.67 6.49 -7.43
N VAL A 5 12.11 7.40 -6.56
CA VAL A 5 12.22 7.16 -5.11
C VAL A 5 10.84 7.12 -4.46
N ILE A 6 9.95 8.06 -4.80
CA ILE A 6 8.57 8.08 -4.30
C ILE A 6 7.81 6.81 -4.71
N HIS A 7 8.07 6.28 -5.92
CA HIS A 7 7.46 5.05 -6.38
C HIS A 7 7.95 3.81 -5.59
N LYS A 8 9.25 3.77 -5.24
CA LYS A 8 9.84 2.72 -4.41
C LYS A 8 9.27 2.72 -2.99
N HIS A 9 9.19 3.90 -2.35
CA HIS A 9 8.65 4.08 -1.01
C HIS A 9 7.29 3.39 -0.85
N LYS A 10 6.36 3.74 -1.76
CA LYS A 10 4.98 3.28 -1.69
C LYS A 10 4.85 1.77 -1.87
N ILE A 11 5.66 1.18 -2.74
CA ILE A 11 5.66 -0.29 -2.94
C ILE A 11 6.15 -1.00 -1.69
N LEU A 12 7.27 -0.55 -1.12
CA LEU A 12 7.88 -1.17 0.06
C LEU A 12 6.97 -1.05 1.27
N LYS A 13 6.46 0.15 1.54
CA LYS A 13 5.52 0.42 2.63
C LYS A 13 4.28 -0.46 2.56
N ASN A 14 3.66 -0.58 1.38
CA ASN A 14 2.50 -1.44 1.21
C ASN A 14 2.86 -2.92 1.41
N PHE A 15 3.96 -3.38 0.80
CA PHE A 15 4.44 -4.74 0.96
C PHE A 15 4.65 -5.11 2.44
N LEU A 16 5.35 -4.26 3.20
CA LEU A 16 5.60 -4.44 4.63
C LEU A 16 4.28 -4.54 5.42
N HIS A 17 3.32 -3.67 5.10
CA HIS A 17 2.02 -3.72 5.74
C HIS A 17 1.25 -5.01 5.46
N ILE A 18 1.32 -5.52 4.22
CA ILE A 18 0.70 -6.79 3.81
C ILE A 18 1.28 -7.99 4.57
N ILE A 19 2.59 -7.98 4.86
CA ILE A 19 3.21 -9.05 5.65
C ILE A 19 3.03 -8.87 7.17
N GLY A 20 2.24 -7.87 7.60
CA GLY A 20 1.84 -7.69 9.00
C GLY A 20 2.65 -6.67 9.79
N VAL A 21 3.53 -5.89 9.14
CA VAL A 21 4.20 -4.76 9.80
C VAL A 21 3.17 -3.64 10.02
N ASP A 22 3.18 -3.04 11.21
CA ASP A 22 2.31 -1.91 11.49
C ASP A 22 2.64 -0.72 10.57
N MET A 23 1.67 0.16 10.37
CA MET A 23 1.79 1.23 9.38
C MET A 23 2.93 2.21 9.67
N ALA A 24 3.24 2.48 10.94
CA ALA A 24 4.28 3.44 11.31
C ALA A 24 5.67 2.85 11.03
N THR A 25 5.91 1.63 11.49
CA THR A 25 7.16 0.91 11.21
C THR A 25 7.34 0.69 9.70
N ALA A 26 6.27 0.34 8.97
CA ALA A 26 6.33 0.16 7.52
C ALA A 26 6.72 1.43 6.74
N VAL A 27 6.40 2.62 7.25
CA VAL A 27 6.82 3.90 6.65
C VAL A 27 8.31 4.14 6.87
N GLU A 28 8.78 3.99 8.10
CA GLU A 28 10.19 4.21 8.46
C GLU A 28 11.12 3.21 7.76
N ASP A 29 10.73 1.93 7.75
CA ASP A 29 11.48 0.88 7.07
C ASP A 29 11.52 1.12 5.56
N ALA A 30 10.39 1.50 4.95
CA ALA A 30 10.36 1.81 3.51
C ALA A 30 11.29 2.98 3.13
N CYS A 31 11.31 4.04 3.95
CA CYS A 31 12.22 5.18 3.79
C CYS A 31 13.70 4.75 3.82
N SER A 32 14.04 3.81 4.68
CA SER A 32 15.41 3.27 4.75
C SER A 32 15.72 2.35 3.56
N MET A 33 14.78 1.47 3.22
CA MET A 33 14.94 0.44 2.18
C MET A 33 14.98 1.02 0.76
N GLU A 34 14.24 2.09 0.46
CA GLU A 34 14.15 2.65 -0.90
C GLU A 34 15.49 3.17 -1.44
N HIS A 35 16.39 3.56 -0.54
CA HIS A 35 17.72 4.06 -0.85
C HIS A 35 18.73 2.93 -1.09
N VAL A 36 18.49 1.74 -0.53
CA VAL A 36 19.42 0.60 -0.58
C VAL A 36 19.02 -0.41 -1.66
N LEU A 37 17.72 -0.60 -1.87
CA LEU A 37 17.22 -1.65 -2.76
C LEU A 37 17.18 -1.22 -4.23
N ASP A 38 17.71 -2.11 -5.07
CA ASP A 38 17.59 -2.00 -6.52
C ASP A 38 16.12 -2.07 -6.97
N VAL A 39 15.82 -1.37 -8.06
CA VAL A 39 14.49 -1.34 -8.66
C VAL A 39 14.01 -2.74 -9.06
N THR A 40 14.91 -3.64 -9.45
CA THR A 40 14.59 -5.02 -9.82
C THR A 40 14.07 -5.82 -8.63
N THR A 41 14.67 -5.65 -7.46
CA THR A 41 14.23 -6.28 -6.21
C THR A 41 12.84 -5.79 -5.83
N ILE A 42 12.61 -4.48 -5.86
CA ILE A 42 11.32 -3.87 -5.52
C ILE A 42 10.22 -4.33 -6.47
N LYS A 43 10.51 -4.46 -7.77
CA LYS A 43 9.56 -5.02 -8.75
C LYS A 43 9.20 -6.47 -8.44
N LYS A 44 10.14 -7.31 -8.00
CA LYS A 44 9.86 -8.70 -7.61
C LYS A 44 9.04 -8.78 -6.33
N LEU A 45 9.33 -7.94 -5.34
CA LEU A 45 8.54 -7.84 -4.11
C LEU A 45 7.10 -7.44 -4.43
N LYS A 46 6.90 -6.43 -5.28
CA LYS A 46 5.57 -6.02 -5.74
C LYS A 46 4.79 -7.19 -6.37
N LYS A 47 5.39 -7.90 -7.32
CA LYS A 47 4.75 -9.05 -7.97
C LYS A 47 4.40 -10.17 -6.99
N PHE A 48 5.30 -10.46 -6.06
CA PHE A 48 5.02 -11.43 -5.01
C PHE A 48 3.82 -11.00 -4.17
N ALA A 49 3.81 -9.74 -3.73
CA ALA A 49 2.72 -9.15 -2.98
C ALA A 49 1.39 -9.32 -3.75
N GLU A 50 1.32 -8.87 -5.00
CA GLU A 50 0.15 -8.99 -5.90
C GLU A 50 -0.34 -10.44 -6.09
N SER A 51 0.55 -11.43 -5.96
CA SER A 51 0.18 -12.85 -6.08
C SER A 51 -0.43 -13.46 -4.81
N THR A 52 -0.38 -12.77 -3.66
CA THR A 52 -0.91 -13.29 -2.40
C THR A 52 -2.43 -13.11 -2.29
N GLU A 53 -3.11 -14.06 -1.63
CA GLU A 53 -4.54 -13.94 -1.30
C GLU A 53 -4.81 -12.73 -0.36
N ILE A 54 -3.84 -12.39 0.49
CA ILE A 54 -3.92 -11.25 1.41
C ILE A 54 -4.14 -9.94 0.63
N TRP A 55 -3.48 -9.75 -0.51
CA TRP A 55 -3.71 -8.57 -1.35
C TRP A 55 -5.15 -8.47 -1.84
N GLN A 56 -5.76 -9.59 -2.21
CA GLN A 56 -7.14 -9.60 -2.68
C GLN A 56 -8.10 -9.26 -1.55
N ILE A 57 -7.87 -9.84 -0.36
CA ILE A 57 -8.67 -9.58 0.84
C ILE A 57 -8.55 -8.10 1.24
N GLN A 58 -7.33 -7.58 1.29
CA GLN A 58 -7.07 -6.21 1.71
C GLN A 58 -7.62 -5.20 0.69
N MET A 59 -7.49 -5.48 -0.62
CA MET A 59 -8.13 -4.66 -1.67
C MET A 59 -9.65 -4.67 -1.55
N ASN A 60 -10.26 -5.84 -1.33
CA ASN A 60 -11.71 -5.96 -1.13
C ASN A 60 -12.18 -5.16 0.10
N TYR A 61 -11.44 -5.23 1.20
CA TYR A 61 -11.73 -4.44 2.41
C TYR A 61 -11.62 -2.93 2.13
N TYR A 62 -10.55 -2.48 1.47
CA TYR A 62 -10.38 -1.07 1.11
C TYR A 62 -11.47 -0.56 0.15
N ILE A 63 -11.85 -1.36 -0.86
CA ILE A 63 -12.95 -1.00 -1.78
C ILE A 63 -14.26 -0.91 -1.00
N HIS A 64 -14.54 -1.88 -0.12
CA HIS A 64 -15.75 -1.88 0.70
C HIS A 64 -15.81 -0.65 1.60
N LEU A 65 -14.73 -0.33 2.33
CA LEU A 65 -14.66 0.88 3.17
C LEU A 65 -14.86 2.16 2.37
N ASN A 66 -14.27 2.27 1.17
CA ASN A 66 -14.43 3.47 0.34
C ASN A 66 -15.85 3.61 -0.22
N ILE A 67 -16.51 2.51 -0.59
CA ILE A 67 -17.91 2.51 -0.99
C ILE A 67 -18.79 2.96 0.18
N MET A 68 -18.57 2.41 1.37
CA MET A 68 -19.32 2.76 2.58
C MET A 68 -19.14 4.24 2.97
N ARG A 69 -17.89 4.73 3.00
CA ARG A 69 -17.60 6.16 3.24
C ARG A 69 -18.25 7.07 2.20
N LYS A 70 -18.23 6.68 0.93
CA LYS A 70 -18.86 7.47 -0.14
C LYS A 70 -20.38 7.55 0.07
N TRP A 71 -21.00 6.42 0.42
CA TRP A 71 -22.43 6.35 0.76
C TRP A 71 -22.80 7.25 1.94
N GLU A 72 -22.01 7.23 3.01
CA GLU A 72 -22.18 8.08 4.19
C GLU A 72 -22.09 9.57 3.83
N ILE A 73 -21.08 9.97 3.06
CA ILE A 73 -20.90 11.37 2.61
C ILE A 73 -22.05 11.81 1.69
N THR A 74 -22.52 10.93 0.79
CA THR A 74 -23.66 11.27 -0.08
C THR A 74 -24.94 11.44 0.71
N ASN A 75 -25.22 10.58 1.69
CA ASN A 75 -26.43 10.70 2.51
C ASN A 75 -26.43 11.92 3.42
N ILE A 76 -25.27 12.31 3.98
CA ILE A 76 -25.15 13.54 4.78
C ILE A 76 -25.41 14.80 3.94
N LYS A 77 -25.10 14.78 2.64
CA LYS A 77 -25.32 15.92 1.72
C LYS A 77 -26.74 16.02 1.15
N THR A 78 -27.61 15.06 1.45
CA THR A 78 -28.98 14.99 0.91
C THR A 78 -30.04 15.31 1.98
N ILE A 79 -29.62 15.76 3.16
CA ILE A 79 -30.43 16.30 4.26
C ILE A 79 -30.13 17.79 4.36
#